data_AF-A0A0B1RYX0-F1
#
_entry.id   AF-A0A0B1RYX0-F1
#
_cell.length_a   1.000
_cell.length_b   1.000
_cell.length_c   1.000
_cell.angle_alpha   90.00
_cell.angle_beta   90.00
_cell.angle_gamma   90.00
#
_symmetry.space_group_name_H-M   'P 1'
#
loop_
_entity.id
_entity.type
_entity.pdbx_description
1 polymer ?
#
loop_
_entity_poly.entity_id
_entity_poly.type
_entity_poly.pdbx_seq_one_letter_code
_entity_poly.pdbx_strand_id
1 'polypeptide(L)'
;MDAWLSEYHLVEDGTLHGDPLPEMGGMMIAGVVMKSQATKSTKDPLLRIELNHLNGQLPNLDLFNSVVRIAGKGKFALHSTVYGVRDMEQGGTDWHMLVPLRAMYTQAFIAVEGIHSVMGKYGVQAITVAVPSLTSYPLRHSARLLEAIARSLNNVLERFHQSYFLYILASSDNFVSIAYFMPIIGGVLLPLLMFVSLRTSFSLRHYLTLKGFT
;
A
#
# COMPACT_ATOMS: atom_id res chain seq x y z
N MET A 1 16.06 3.28 -9.86
CA MET A 1 14.80 2.56 -10.16
C MET A 1 13.84 3.47 -10.92
N ASP A 2 13.53 4.66 -10.41
CA ASP A 2 12.65 5.63 -11.10
C ASP A 2 13.10 5.91 -12.55
N ALA A 3 14.37 6.29 -12.74
CA ALA A 3 14.96 6.50 -14.07
C ALA A 3 14.92 5.27 -15.01
N TRP A 4 14.84 4.05 -14.48
CA TRP A 4 14.69 2.86 -15.33
C TRP A 4 13.21 2.60 -15.66
N LEU A 5 12.31 2.87 -14.71
CA LEU A 5 10.87 2.75 -14.91
C LEU A 5 10.34 3.85 -15.86
N SER A 6 10.89 5.06 -15.83
CA SER A 6 10.55 6.12 -16.78
C SER A 6 10.81 5.68 -18.22
N GLU A 7 12.00 5.11 -18.47
CA GLU A 7 12.34 4.56 -19.79
C GLU A 7 11.47 3.36 -20.16
N TYR A 8 11.25 2.43 -19.23
CA TYR A 8 10.43 1.24 -19.50
C TYR A 8 8.97 1.59 -19.85
N HIS A 9 8.41 2.60 -19.18
CA HIS A 9 7.04 3.03 -19.42
C HIS A 9 6.93 4.15 -20.47
N LEU A 10 8.04 4.54 -21.10
CA LEU A 10 8.12 5.63 -22.08
C LEU A 10 7.52 6.94 -21.54
N VAL A 11 7.75 7.23 -20.26
CA VAL A 11 7.31 8.46 -19.60
C VAL A 11 8.48 9.43 -19.56
N GLU A 12 8.37 10.52 -20.32
CA GLU A 12 9.36 11.61 -20.29
C GLU A 12 9.23 12.39 -18.98
N ASP A 13 10.28 12.38 -18.17
CA ASP A 13 10.38 13.19 -16.96
C ASP A 13 11.47 14.26 -17.17
N GLY A 14 11.13 15.54 -17.01
CA GLY A 14 12.05 16.66 -17.30
C GLY A 14 13.27 16.74 -16.37
N THR A 15 13.31 15.91 -15.33
CA THR A 15 14.35 15.93 -14.29
C THR A 15 15.20 14.67 -14.23
N LEU A 16 14.71 13.53 -14.73
CA LEU A 16 15.35 12.22 -14.63
C LEU A 16 15.38 11.57 -16.01
N HIS A 17 16.58 11.28 -16.51
CA HIS A 17 16.79 10.64 -17.81
C HIS A 17 17.45 9.28 -17.57
N GLY A 18 16.90 8.23 -18.16
CA GLY A 18 17.54 6.93 -18.21
C GLY A 18 18.19 6.69 -19.57
N ASP A 19 19.04 5.68 -19.66
CA ASP A 19 19.52 5.20 -20.95
C ASP A 19 18.38 4.47 -21.67
N PRO A 20 18.20 4.69 -22.99
CA PRO A 20 17.12 4.08 -23.75
C PRO A 20 17.23 2.56 -23.73
N LEU A 21 16.11 1.89 -23.45
CA LEU A 21 16.05 0.43 -23.42
C LEU A 21 15.89 -0.12 -24.84
N PRO A 22 16.77 -1.02 -25.31
CA PRO A 22 16.70 -1.57 -26.66
C PRO A 22 15.44 -2.43 -26.87
N GLU A 23 14.95 -3.07 -25.81
CA GLU A 23 13.77 -3.93 -25.83
C GLU A 23 12.98 -3.81 -24.51
N MET A 24 11.66 -3.96 -24.60
CA MET A 24 10.75 -3.99 -23.44
C MET A 24 10.09 -5.36 -23.33
N GLY A 25 10.05 -5.91 -22.11
CA GLY A 25 9.44 -7.22 -21.82
C GLY A 25 7.91 -7.25 -21.81
N GLY A 26 7.23 -6.22 -22.31
CA GLY A 26 5.78 -6.08 -22.29
C GLY A 26 5.28 -5.18 -21.15
N MET A 27 4.15 -5.53 -20.56
CA MET A 27 3.50 -4.72 -19.53
C MET A 27 3.71 -5.32 -18.14
N MET A 28 4.22 -4.52 -17.20
CA MET A 28 4.37 -4.89 -15.81
C MET A 28 3.09 -4.60 -15.02
N ILE A 29 2.47 -5.66 -14.46
CA ILE A 29 1.27 -5.54 -13.62
C ILE A 29 1.66 -5.42 -12.15
N ALA A 30 2.64 -6.21 -11.71
CA ALA A 30 3.03 -6.31 -10.32
C ALA A 30 4.52 -6.55 -10.13
N GLY A 31 5.01 -6.20 -8.94
CA GLY A 31 6.40 -6.38 -8.52
C GLY A 31 6.50 -6.87 -7.09
N VAL A 32 7.55 -7.62 -6.79
CA VAL A 32 7.90 -7.99 -5.42
C VAL A 32 9.37 -7.66 -5.20
N VAL A 33 9.65 -6.93 -4.13
CA VAL A 33 11.02 -6.57 -3.74
C VAL A 33 11.36 -7.36 -2.48
N MET A 34 12.49 -8.04 -2.47
CA MET A 34 13.01 -8.67 -1.25
C MET A 34 13.98 -7.75 -0.55
N LYS A 35 13.86 -7.65 0.76
CA LYS A 35 14.81 -6.96 1.65
C LYS A 35 15.17 -7.90 2.78
N SER A 36 16.41 -7.89 3.27
CA SER A 36 16.76 -8.60 4.50
C SER A 36 16.82 -7.63 5.67
N GLN A 37 16.33 -8.06 6.82
CA GLN A 37 16.43 -7.29 8.05
C GLN A 37 17.84 -7.45 8.66
N ALA A 38 18.51 -6.32 8.90
CA ALA A 38 19.85 -6.30 9.49
C ALA A 38 19.85 -6.71 10.97
N THR A 39 18.76 -6.45 11.69
CA THR A 39 18.63 -6.75 13.11
C THR A 39 18.36 -8.23 13.36
N LYS A 40 19.15 -8.84 14.25
CA LYS A 40 18.89 -10.19 14.77
C LYS A 40 17.55 -10.18 15.52
N SER A 41 16.51 -10.77 14.92
CA SER A 41 15.23 -11.01 15.60
C SER A 41 15.44 -12.05 16.69
N THR A 42 15.11 -11.71 17.93
CA THR A 42 15.60 -12.40 19.13
C THR A 42 14.83 -13.65 19.55
N LYS A 43 13.87 -14.17 18.76
CA LYS A 43 13.27 -15.50 19.04
C LYS A 43 12.53 -16.11 17.86
N ASP A 44 11.81 -15.31 17.06
CA ASP A 44 11.02 -15.81 15.93
C ASP A 44 11.39 -15.14 14.59
N PRO A 45 11.45 -15.91 13.49
CA PRO A 45 11.64 -15.39 12.14
C PRO A 45 10.35 -14.70 11.67
N LEU A 46 10.33 -13.37 11.73
CA LEU A 46 9.20 -12.57 11.28
C LEU A 46 9.42 -12.02 9.89
N LEU A 47 8.40 -12.13 9.05
CA LEU A 47 8.34 -11.48 7.76
C LEU A 47 7.73 -10.10 7.94
N ARG A 48 8.44 -9.02 7.63
CA ARG A 48 7.82 -7.69 7.60
C ARG A 48 7.39 -7.37 6.17
N ILE A 49 6.18 -6.87 6.00
CA ILE A 49 5.65 -6.43 4.71
C ILE A 49 5.53 -4.91 4.73
N GLU A 50 6.18 -4.28 3.77
CA GLU A 50 6.15 -2.84 3.50
C GLU A 50 5.26 -2.63 2.26
N LEU A 51 4.29 -1.72 2.34
CA LEU A 51 3.15 -1.65 1.41
C LEU A 51 3.00 -0.27 0.77
N ASN A 52 3.34 0.80 1.46
CA ASN A 52 2.97 2.14 1.07
C ASN A 52 3.72 2.56 -0.20
N HIS A 53 2.95 2.80 -1.25
CA HIS A 53 3.38 3.51 -2.45
C HIS A 53 3.54 5.00 -2.16
N LEU A 54 3.93 5.75 -3.19
CA LEU A 54 4.16 7.18 -3.06
C LEU A 54 2.94 7.85 -2.42
N ASN A 55 3.20 8.70 -1.43
CA ASN A 55 2.17 9.45 -0.69
C ASN A 55 1.09 8.56 -0.06
N GLY A 56 1.46 7.38 0.41
CA GLY A 56 0.54 6.48 1.13
C GLY A 56 -0.48 5.78 0.25
N GLN A 57 -0.32 5.80 -1.08
CA GLN A 57 -1.11 4.96 -1.97
C GLN A 57 -0.91 3.49 -1.60
N LEU A 58 -1.98 2.69 -1.67
CA LEU A 58 -1.93 1.28 -1.31
C LEU A 58 -1.95 0.37 -2.54
N PRO A 59 -1.22 -0.75 -2.50
CA PRO A 59 -1.29 -1.76 -3.51
C PRO A 59 -2.61 -2.50 -3.39
N ASN A 60 -2.99 -3.19 -4.46
CA ASN A 60 -4.15 -4.05 -4.46
C ASN A 60 -4.11 -5.06 -3.28
N LEU A 61 -5.23 -5.18 -2.57
CA LEU A 61 -5.34 -6.02 -1.39
C LEU A 61 -5.10 -7.52 -1.66
N ASP A 62 -5.43 -8.03 -2.85
CA ASP A 62 -5.21 -9.44 -3.19
C ASP A 62 -3.73 -9.76 -3.35
N LEU A 63 -2.93 -8.81 -3.83
CA LEU A 63 -1.47 -8.95 -3.87
C LEU A 63 -0.94 -9.14 -2.44
N PHE A 64 -1.38 -8.29 -1.52
CA PHE A 64 -1.01 -8.39 -0.11
C PHE A 64 -1.45 -9.73 0.51
N ASN A 65 -2.73 -10.07 0.38
CA ASN A 65 -3.31 -11.30 0.92
C ASN A 65 -2.62 -12.55 0.37
N SER A 66 -2.29 -12.56 -0.92
CA SER A 66 -1.56 -13.67 -1.55
C SER A 66 -0.19 -13.86 -0.93
N VAL A 67 0.55 -12.78 -0.70
CA VAL A 67 1.87 -12.85 -0.06
C VAL A 67 1.79 -13.29 1.40
N VAL A 68 0.87 -12.73 2.18
CA VAL A 68 0.62 -13.18 3.56
C VAL A 68 0.30 -14.68 3.58
N ARG A 69 -0.59 -15.13 2.69
CA ARG A 69 -1.00 -16.54 2.60
C ARG A 69 0.15 -17.46 2.19
N ILE A 70 0.99 -17.06 1.24
CA ILE A 70 2.16 -17.84 0.80
C ILE A 70 3.21 -17.92 1.92
N ALA A 71 3.45 -16.81 2.62
CA ALA A 71 4.41 -16.76 3.72
C ALA A 71 3.97 -17.57 4.94
N GLY A 72 2.68 -17.47 5.31
CA GLY A 72 2.11 -18.11 6.49
C GLY A 72 1.77 -19.59 6.31
N LYS A 73 1.55 -20.07 5.08
CA LYS A 73 1.17 -21.48 4.82
C LYS A 73 2.34 -22.35 4.33
N GLY A 74 2.26 -23.63 4.65
CA GLY A 74 3.12 -24.65 4.07
C GLY A 74 4.55 -24.63 4.60
N LYS A 75 5.54 -24.61 3.70
CA LYS A 75 6.96 -24.84 4.01
C LYS A 75 7.70 -23.63 4.58
N PHE A 76 7.09 -22.44 4.56
CA PHE A 76 7.72 -21.21 5.03
C PHE A 76 7.35 -20.89 6.48
N ALA A 77 6.07 -21.06 6.85
CA ALA A 77 5.54 -20.89 8.20
C ALA A 77 6.06 -19.60 8.90
N LEU A 78 6.14 -18.51 8.14
CA LEU A 78 6.59 -17.22 8.64
C LEU A 78 5.38 -16.40 9.07
N HIS A 79 5.42 -15.88 10.29
CA HIS A 79 4.45 -14.89 10.73
C HIS A 79 4.75 -13.55 10.06
N SER A 80 3.78 -13.06 9.28
CA SER A 80 3.83 -11.74 8.67
C SER A 80 3.48 -10.65 9.66
N THR A 81 4.19 -9.53 9.57
CA THR A 81 3.95 -8.31 10.34
C THR A 81 3.82 -7.15 9.38
N VAL A 82 2.86 -6.28 9.63
CA VAL A 82 2.61 -5.08 8.82
C VAL A 82 2.88 -3.84 9.66
N TYR A 83 3.36 -2.77 9.00
CA TYR A 83 3.72 -1.51 9.66
C TYR A 83 4.68 -1.68 10.84
N GLY A 84 5.48 -2.75 10.89
CA GLY A 84 6.45 -2.97 11.97
C GLY A 84 5.84 -3.13 13.37
N VAL A 85 4.60 -3.61 13.45
CA VAL A 85 3.93 -3.99 14.70
C VAL A 85 3.79 -5.52 14.73
N ARG A 86 4.02 -6.12 15.90
CA ARG A 86 3.91 -7.58 16.10
C ARG A 86 2.52 -7.93 16.58
N ASP A 87 1.81 -8.76 15.80
CA ASP A 87 0.45 -9.22 16.15
C ASP A 87 0.42 -10.15 17.37
N MET A 88 1.56 -10.71 17.81
CA MET A 88 1.63 -11.69 18.92
C MET A 88 2.10 -11.14 20.27
N GLU A 89 2.50 -9.86 20.40
CA GLU A 89 3.26 -9.41 21.57
C GLU A 89 2.71 -8.16 22.27
N GLN A 90 1.39 -7.98 22.33
CA GLN A 90 0.81 -6.87 23.08
C GLN A 90 -0.39 -7.30 23.92
N GLY A 91 -0.10 -7.85 25.11
CA GLY A 91 -1.07 -8.17 26.16
C GLY A 91 -1.69 -6.95 26.87
N GLY A 92 -1.94 -5.85 26.16
CA GLY A 92 -2.55 -4.62 26.70
C GLY A 92 -3.80 -4.21 25.91
N THR A 93 -4.83 -3.70 26.57
CA THR A 93 -6.20 -3.50 26.05
C THR A 93 -6.31 -2.76 24.69
N ASP A 94 -5.35 -1.90 24.35
CA ASP A 94 -5.39 -1.05 23.14
C ASP A 94 -4.62 -1.60 21.94
N TRP A 95 -4.04 -2.80 22.05
CA TRP A 95 -3.15 -3.35 21.02
C TRP A 95 -3.80 -3.47 19.63
N HIS A 96 -5.10 -3.76 19.61
CA HIS A 96 -5.89 -3.88 18.39
C HIS A 96 -5.89 -2.60 17.53
N MET A 97 -5.66 -1.42 18.13
CA MET A 97 -5.68 -0.13 17.43
C MET A 97 -4.31 0.31 16.93
N LEU A 98 -3.22 -0.31 17.38
CA LEU A 98 -1.88 0.16 17.04
C LEU A 98 -1.52 -0.07 15.57
N VAL A 99 -1.93 -1.19 14.98
CA VAL A 99 -1.73 -1.46 13.54
C VAL A 99 -2.54 -0.48 12.69
N PRO A 100 -3.87 -0.30 12.88
CA PRO A 100 -4.65 0.71 12.16
C PRO A 100 -4.11 2.12 12.29
N LEU A 101 -3.75 2.56 13.50
CA LEU A 101 -3.26 3.91 13.74
C LEU A 101 -1.92 4.15 13.04
N ARG A 102 -1.03 3.16 13.08
CA ARG A 102 0.24 3.27 12.36
C ARG A 102 0.05 3.19 10.85
N ALA A 103 -0.90 2.40 10.36
CA ALA A 103 -1.27 2.38 8.95
C ALA A 103 -1.73 3.78 8.51
N MET A 104 -2.66 4.41 9.23
CA MET A 104 -3.13 5.77 8.94
C MET A 104 -2.00 6.80 9.00
N TYR A 105 -1.16 6.75 10.04
CA TYR A 105 -0.04 7.67 10.20
C TYR A 105 0.95 7.56 9.04
N THR A 106 1.33 6.33 8.70
CA THR A 106 2.31 6.07 7.63
C THR A 106 1.74 6.46 6.26
N GLN A 107 0.47 6.17 5.98
CA GLN A 107 -0.19 6.58 4.74
C GLN A 107 -0.32 8.11 4.64
N ALA A 108 -0.61 8.80 5.74
CA ALA A 108 -0.80 10.25 5.73
C ALA A 108 0.52 11.04 5.61
N PHE A 109 1.61 10.55 6.22
CA PHE A 109 2.82 11.35 6.41
C PHE A 109 4.08 10.79 5.77
N ILE A 110 4.11 9.52 5.34
CA ILE A 110 5.29 8.93 4.71
C ILE A 110 5.16 9.03 3.19
N ALA A 111 5.98 9.88 2.59
CA ALA A 111 6.01 10.07 1.15
C ALA A 111 6.58 8.85 0.39
N VAL A 112 7.60 8.18 0.95
CA VAL A 112 8.30 7.04 0.33
C VAL A 112 8.67 6.01 1.41
N GLU A 113 8.23 4.76 1.27
CA GLU A 113 8.59 3.68 2.22
C GLU A 113 9.80 2.85 1.73
N GLY A 114 9.87 2.55 0.43
CA GLY A 114 10.95 1.75 -0.15
C GLY A 114 10.97 1.76 -1.67
N ILE A 115 11.80 0.92 -2.30
CA ILE A 115 11.96 0.87 -3.77
C ILE A 115 10.64 0.52 -4.46
N HIS A 116 9.84 -0.35 -3.85
CA HIS A 116 8.50 -0.70 -4.33
C HIS A 116 7.56 0.52 -4.42
N SER A 117 7.82 1.56 -3.62
CA SER A 117 6.93 2.71 -3.50
C SER A 117 6.81 3.48 -4.80
N VAL A 118 7.94 3.65 -5.51
CA VAL A 118 8.04 4.32 -6.81
C VAL A 118 7.30 3.58 -7.93
N MET A 119 7.19 2.26 -7.83
CA MET A 119 6.50 1.45 -8.85
C MET A 119 5.01 1.80 -8.96
N GLY A 120 4.39 2.29 -7.87
CA GLY A 120 3.01 2.76 -7.86
C GLY A 120 2.74 3.94 -8.82
N LYS A 121 3.74 4.83 -9.05
CA LYS A 121 3.67 5.93 -10.04
C LYS A 121 3.33 5.44 -11.44
N TYR A 122 3.79 4.23 -11.78
CA TYR A 122 3.66 3.62 -13.10
C TYR A 122 2.49 2.63 -13.20
N GLY A 123 1.62 2.58 -12.18
CA GLY A 123 0.49 1.65 -12.11
C GLY A 123 0.90 0.20 -11.80
N VAL A 124 2.16 -0.05 -11.43
CA VAL A 124 2.67 -1.37 -11.08
C VAL A 124 2.39 -1.66 -9.61
N GLN A 125 1.64 -2.74 -9.35
CA GLN A 125 1.28 -3.17 -7.99
C GLN A 125 2.48 -3.83 -7.30
N ALA A 126 3.17 -3.10 -6.43
CA ALA A 126 4.40 -3.59 -5.83
C ALA A 126 4.37 -3.68 -4.30
N ILE A 127 5.07 -4.65 -3.74
CA ILE A 127 5.23 -4.80 -2.29
C ILE A 127 6.66 -5.19 -1.94
N THR A 128 7.14 -4.74 -0.77
CA THR A 128 8.44 -5.18 -0.25
C THR A 128 8.25 -6.20 0.85
N VAL A 129 8.92 -7.34 0.68
CA VAL A 129 8.95 -8.46 1.60
C VAL A 129 10.30 -8.43 2.32
N ALA A 130 10.30 -7.92 3.54
CA ALA A 130 11.45 -7.86 4.41
C ALA A 130 11.61 -9.17 5.20
N VAL A 131 12.38 -10.10 4.65
CA VAL A 131 12.71 -11.38 5.28
C VAL A 131 13.57 -11.20 6.54
N PRO A 132 13.55 -12.16 7.48
CA PRO A 132 14.45 -12.12 8.62
C PRO A 132 15.92 -12.02 8.21
N SER A 133 16.79 -11.75 9.19
CA SER A 133 18.22 -11.71 8.94
C SER A 133 18.72 -12.98 8.27
N LEU A 134 19.58 -12.85 7.25
CA LEU A 134 20.14 -13.99 6.52
C LEU A 134 20.90 -14.96 7.42
N THR A 135 21.31 -14.52 8.62
CA THR A 135 21.93 -15.39 9.62
C THR A 135 20.95 -16.38 10.25
N SER A 136 19.70 -15.99 10.46
CA SER A 136 18.65 -16.86 11.03
C SER A 136 17.77 -17.50 9.97
N TYR A 137 17.64 -16.87 8.81
CA TYR A 137 16.83 -17.35 7.70
C TYR A 137 17.66 -17.38 6.41
N PRO A 138 18.20 -18.55 6.01
CA PRO A 138 19.15 -18.64 4.91
C PRO A 138 18.59 -18.10 3.60
N LEU A 139 19.45 -17.50 2.78
CA LEU A 139 19.08 -16.91 1.48
C LEU A 139 18.29 -17.87 0.59
N ARG A 140 18.61 -19.17 0.62
CA ARG A 140 17.86 -20.20 -0.15
C ARG A 140 16.38 -20.27 0.24
N HIS A 141 16.05 -20.11 1.51
CA HIS A 141 14.66 -20.11 1.97
C HIS A 141 13.96 -18.81 1.54
N SER A 142 14.63 -17.68 1.65
CA SER A 142 14.15 -16.38 1.14
C SER A 142 13.89 -16.43 -0.36
N ALA A 143 14.83 -16.97 -1.14
CA ALA A 143 14.71 -17.10 -2.59
C ALA A 143 13.54 -18.01 -2.98
N ARG A 144 13.32 -19.11 -2.25
CA ARG A 144 12.14 -19.97 -2.45
C ARG A 144 10.83 -19.26 -2.16
N LEU A 145 10.80 -18.41 -1.13
CA LEU A 145 9.62 -17.58 -0.84
C LEU A 145 9.35 -16.60 -1.99
N LEU A 146 10.38 -15.89 -2.44
CA LEU A 146 10.28 -14.98 -3.59
C LEU A 146 9.83 -15.69 -4.86
N GLU A 147 10.38 -16.87 -5.14
CA GLU A 147 10.00 -17.71 -6.28
C GLU A 147 8.53 -18.14 -6.19
N ALA A 148 8.05 -18.50 -4.99
CA ALA A 148 6.65 -18.85 -4.79
C ALA A 148 5.72 -17.65 -5.04
N ILE A 149 6.11 -16.46 -4.57
CA ILE A 149 5.37 -15.21 -4.82
C ILE A 149 5.40 -14.89 -6.32
N ALA A 150 6.56 -14.89 -6.96
CA ALA A 150 6.71 -14.61 -8.39
C ALA A 150 5.90 -15.59 -9.24
N ARG A 151 5.90 -16.89 -8.91
CA ARG A 151 5.06 -17.89 -9.58
C ARG A 151 3.57 -17.62 -9.37
N SER A 152 3.16 -17.18 -8.18
CA SER A 152 1.78 -16.76 -7.92
C SER A 152 1.39 -15.57 -8.79
N LEU A 153 2.25 -14.55 -8.90
CA LEU A 153 1.99 -13.37 -9.74
C LEU A 153 1.97 -13.71 -11.23
N ASN A 154 2.86 -14.58 -11.68
CA ASN A 154 2.90 -15.02 -13.07
C ASN A 154 1.68 -15.87 -13.46
N ASN A 155 1.02 -16.50 -12.49
CA ASN A 155 -0.18 -17.30 -12.71
C ASN A 155 -1.47 -16.47 -12.61
N VAL A 156 -1.39 -15.16 -12.43
CA VAL A 156 -2.55 -14.27 -12.44
C VAL A 156 -3.00 -14.08 -13.89
N LEU A 157 -4.14 -14.69 -14.24
CA LEU A 157 -4.72 -14.65 -15.59
C LEU A 157 -5.41 -13.32 -15.92
N GLU A 158 -5.88 -12.59 -14.90
CA GLU A 158 -6.60 -11.33 -15.06
C GLU A 158 -5.90 -10.22 -14.28
N ARG A 159 -5.83 -9.01 -14.83
CA ARG A 159 -5.36 -7.84 -14.08
C ARG A 159 -6.17 -7.67 -12.80
N PHE A 160 -5.56 -7.10 -11.76
CA PHE A 160 -6.21 -6.83 -10.48
C PHE A 160 -7.43 -5.88 -10.61
N HIS A 161 -8.62 -6.43 -10.87
CA HIS A 161 -9.81 -5.64 -11.23
C HIS A 161 -10.92 -5.65 -10.16
N GLN A 162 -10.91 -6.57 -9.19
CA GLN A 162 -11.98 -6.68 -8.19
C GLN A 162 -11.59 -6.33 -6.75
N SER A 163 -10.32 -6.05 -6.50
CA SER A 163 -9.81 -5.90 -5.13
C SER A 163 -9.55 -4.44 -4.77
N TYR A 164 -9.84 -4.12 -3.51
CA TYR A 164 -9.85 -2.76 -2.98
C TYR A 164 -8.46 -2.12 -3.00
N PHE A 165 -8.41 -0.84 -3.40
CA PHE A 165 -7.22 0.03 -3.34
C PHE A 165 -7.21 0.97 -2.14
N LEU A 166 -8.28 0.96 -1.34
CA LEU A 166 -8.41 1.79 -0.15
C LEU A 166 -8.93 0.94 1.02
N TYR A 167 -8.01 0.62 1.93
CA TYR A 167 -8.25 -0.22 3.10
C TYR A 167 -7.31 0.19 4.23
N ILE A 168 -7.70 -0.11 5.46
CA ILE A 168 -6.83 0.01 6.64
C ILE A 168 -6.59 -1.40 7.17
N LEU A 169 -5.33 -1.81 7.30
CA LEU A 169 -5.01 -3.10 7.90
C LEU A 169 -5.17 -3.00 9.41
N ALA A 170 -5.86 -3.98 9.98
CA ALA A 170 -5.98 -4.16 11.43
C ALA A 170 -5.00 -5.21 11.97
N SER A 171 -4.58 -6.15 11.12
CA SER A 171 -3.56 -7.17 11.39
C SER A 171 -3.08 -7.73 10.03
N SER A 172 -2.18 -8.72 10.02
CA SER A 172 -1.80 -9.38 8.76
C SER A 172 -2.97 -10.07 8.04
N ASP A 173 -3.96 -10.54 8.79
CA ASP A 173 -5.07 -11.35 8.26
C ASP A 173 -6.42 -10.63 8.25
N ASN A 174 -6.51 -9.45 8.88
CA ASN A 174 -7.74 -8.66 8.96
C ASN A 174 -7.53 -7.24 8.44
N PHE A 175 -8.47 -6.79 7.62
CA PHE A 175 -8.52 -5.44 7.09
C PHE A 175 -9.91 -4.84 7.31
N VAL A 176 -9.95 -3.51 7.40
CA VAL A 176 -11.18 -2.72 7.43
C VAL A 176 -11.30 -2.04 6.07
N SER A 177 -12.40 -2.31 5.37
CA SER A 177 -12.69 -1.70 4.07
C SER A 177 -13.13 -0.24 4.25
N ILE A 178 -12.92 0.58 3.22
CA ILE A 178 -13.37 1.99 3.23
C ILE A 178 -14.88 2.14 3.47
N ALA A 179 -15.68 1.14 3.09
CA ALA A 179 -17.13 1.17 3.21
C ALA A 179 -17.60 1.43 4.66
N TYR A 180 -16.84 0.99 5.66
CA TYR A 180 -17.15 1.25 7.07
C TYR A 180 -16.98 2.73 7.46
N PHE A 181 -16.13 3.48 6.74
CA PHE A 181 -15.88 4.90 7.01
C PHE A 181 -16.81 5.82 6.21
N MET A 182 -17.42 5.33 5.13
CA MET A 182 -18.31 6.12 4.27
C MET A 182 -19.48 6.79 5.02
N PRO A 183 -20.18 6.13 5.98
CA PRO A 183 -21.24 6.78 6.75
C PRO A 183 -20.73 7.95 7.61
N ILE A 184 -19.54 7.81 8.20
CA ILE A 184 -18.93 8.85 9.04
C ILE A 184 -18.53 10.04 8.17
N ILE A 185 -17.89 9.78 7.03
CA ILE A 185 -17.53 10.81 6.05
C ILE A 185 -18.79 11.54 5.57
N GLY A 186 -19.84 10.81 5.21
CA GLY A 186 -21.13 11.40 4.82
C GLY A 186 -21.73 12.25 5.94
N GLY A 187 -21.72 11.75 7.18
CA GLY A 187 -22.23 12.47 8.35
C GLY A 187 -21.50 13.78 8.64
N VAL A 188 -20.20 13.87 8.34
CA VAL A 188 -19.40 15.11 8.53
C VAL A 188 -19.50 16.03 7.32
N LEU A 189 -19.44 15.50 6.10
CA LEU A 189 -19.43 16.31 4.87
C LEU A 189 -20.81 16.86 4.52
N LEU A 190 -21.90 16.12 4.74
CA LEU A 190 -23.24 16.58 4.37
C LEU A 190 -23.66 17.87 5.10
N PRO A 191 -23.49 18.02 6.44
CA PRO A 191 -23.79 19.27 7.12
C PRO A 191 -22.91 20.44 6.64
N LEU A 192 -21.63 20.19 6.37
CA LEU A 192 -20.71 21.21 5.86
C LEU A 192 -21.11 21.68 4.46
N LEU A 193 -21.46 20.75 3.57
CA LEU A 193 -21.97 21.07 2.22
C LEU A 193 -23.30 21.83 2.30
N MET A 194 -24.20 21.42 3.19
CA MET A 194 -25.47 22.12 3.41
C MET A 194 -25.22 23.56 3.93
N PHE A 195 -24.30 23.72 4.88
CA PHE A 195 -23.93 25.04 5.40
C PHE A 195 -23.33 25.95 4.31
N VAL A 196 -22.38 25.42 3.52
CA VAL A 196 -21.75 26.18 2.42
C VAL A 196 -22.77 26.57 1.36
N SER A 197 -23.64 25.64 0.94
CA SER A 197 -24.66 25.91 -0.07
C SER A 197 -25.72 26.91 0.38
N LEU A 198 -26.13 26.86 1.66
CA LEU A 198 -26.99 27.88 2.24
C LEU A 198 -26.29 29.24 2.24
N ARG A 199 -25.04 29.32 2.69
CA ARG A 199 -24.26 30.57 2.73
C ARG A 199 -24.08 31.18 1.34
N THR A 200 -23.73 30.39 0.33
CA THR A 200 -23.58 30.89 -1.05
C THR A 200 -24.91 31.35 -1.63
N SER A 201 -26.00 30.63 -1.38
CA SER A 201 -27.36 31.03 -1.80
C SER A 201 -27.78 32.37 -1.18
N PHE A 202 -27.54 32.56 0.12
CA PHE A 202 -27.79 33.84 0.79
C PHE A 202 -26.93 34.97 0.23
N SER A 203 -25.64 34.72 -0.01
CA SER A 203 -24.72 35.70 -0.60
C SER A 203 -25.12 36.08 -2.03
N LEU A 204 -25.55 35.11 -2.85
CA LEU A 204 -25.96 35.35 -4.23
C LEU A 204 -27.26 36.16 -4.30
N ARG A 205 -28.24 35.79 -3.46
CA ARG A 205 -29.51 36.53 -3.34
C ARG A 205 -29.25 37.99 -2.96
N HIS A 206 -28.40 38.23 -1.96
CA HIS A 206 -28.04 39.58 -1.54
C HIS A 206 -27.38 40.40 -2.67
N TYR A 207 -26.50 39.79 -3.46
CA TYR A 207 -25.81 40.46 -4.57
C TYR A 207 -26.76 40.82 -5.73
N LEU A 208 -27.73 39.94 -6.04
CA LEU A 208 -28.77 40.21 -7.05
C LEU A 208 -29.74 41.31 -6.62
N THR A 209 -30.08 41.37 -5.32
CA THR A 209 -30.94 42.43 -4.79
C THR A 209 -30.28 43.81 -4.91
N LEU A 210 -28.96 43.90 -4.70
CA LEU A 210 -28.20 45.14 -4.83
C LEU A 210 -28.05 45.62 -6.29
N LYS A 211 -28.16 44.73 -7.28
CA LYS A 211 -28.06 45.07 -8.71
C LYS A 211 -29.41 45.27 -9.41
N GLY A 212 -30.54 45.17 -8.71
CA GLY A 212 -31.86 45.49 -9.24
C GLY A 212 -32.44 44.48 -10.24
N PHE A 213 -31.87 43.27 -10.33
CA PHE A 213 -32.45 42.17 -11.09
C PHE A 213 -33.35 41.36 -10.15
N THR A 214 -34.67 41.57 -10.23
CA THR A 214 -35.69 40.72 -9.60
C THR A 214 -36.14 39.61 -10.54
#